data_AF-F3NH50-F1
#
_entry.id   AF-F3NH50-F1
#
_cell.length_a   1.000
_cell.length_b   1.000
_cell.length_c   1.000
_cell.angle_alpha   90.00
_cell.angle_beta   90.00
_cell.angle_gamma   90.00
#
_symmetry.space_group_name_H-M   'P 1'
#
loop_
_entity.id
_entity.type
_entity.pdbx_description
1 polymer ?
#
loop_
_entity_poly.entity_id
_entity_poly.type
_entity_poly.pdbx_seq_one_letter_code
_entity_poly.pdbx_strand_id
1 'polypeptide(L)'
;MTTAPLSGTDFSPLLRTDFTDDAAWRTLLDDIDKSWLTVMDDPAHEGFSPDRLLALVPDGSWYPVLVVADRDTFRGEERTLLLVDVREEPGRTFRAAVPDAFDSALGNLAIDNQTFDDYLASGSLGEDGVYRLHERHRQALAALRGAADPQGAPAFASVRGRVPGPGNQPR
;
A
#
# COMPACT_ATOMS: atom_id res chain seq x y z
N MET A 1 -28.68 -14.51 3.77
CA MET A 1 -27.68 -15.59 3.77
C MET A 1 -26.51 -15.09 4.60
N THR A 2 -26.14 -15.80 5.65
CA THR A 2 -25.00 -15.45 6.51
C THR A 2 -23.73 -15.86 5.76
N THR A 3 -22.91 -14.90 5.35
CA THR A 3 -21.61 -15.17 4.73
C THR A 3 -20.64 -15.65 5.83
N ALA A 4 -19.80 -16.64 5.54
CA ALA A 4 -18.80 -17.14 6.48
C ALA A 4 -17.71 -16.08 6.73
N PRO A 5 -17.10 -16.04 7.93
CA PRO A 5 -15.97 -15.15 8.18
C PRO A 5 -14.79 -15.50 7.26
N LEU A 6 -13.90 -14.53 7.03
CA LEU A 6 -12.66 -14.75 6.28
C LEU A 6 -11.81 -15.81 6.97
N SER A 7 -11.04 -16.54 6.15
CA SER A 7 -9.99 -17.42 6.67
C SER A 7 -9.01 -16.61 7.52
N GLY A 8 -8.68 -17.12 8.71
CA GLY A 8 -7.73 -16.46 9.61
C GLY A 8 -6.37 -16.25 8.96
N THR A 9 -5.80 -15.06 9.13
CA THR A 9 -4.47 -14.68 8.62
C THR A 9 -3.82 -13.64 9.54
N ASP A 10 -2.49 -13.62 9.55
CA ASP A 10 -1.69 -12.66 10.30
C ASP A 10 -1.45 -11.35 9.52
N PHE A 11 -1.72 -11.35 8.20
CA PHE A 11 -1.49 -10.21 7.30
C PHE A 11 -2.78 -9.62 6.75
N SER A 12 -2.76 -8.34 6.37
CA SER A 12 -3.92 -7.64 5.80
C SER A 12 -4.49 -8.39 4.59
N PRO A 13 -5.78 -8.79 4.60
CA PRO A 13 -6.38 -9.45 3.45
C PRO A 13 -6.51 -8.48 2.27
N LEU A 14 -6.17 -8.93 1.07
CA LEU A 14 -6.51 -8.27 -0.19
C LEU A 14 -7.65 -9.04 -0.86
N LEU A 15 -8.84 -8.44 -0.88
CA LEU A 15 -10.04 -9.01 -1.47
C LEU A 15 -10.34 -8.38 -2.83
N ARG A 16 -10.65 -9.22 -3.81
CA ARG A 16 -11.19 -8.78 -5.10
C ARG A 16 -12.71 -8.77 -5.04
N THR A 17 -13.31 -7.68 -5.51
CA THR A 17 -14.79 -7.54 -5.60
C THR A 17 -15.29 -7.22 -7.00
N ASP A 18 -14.41 -6.81 -7.91
CA ASP A 18 -14.72 -6.69 -9.34
C ASP A 18 -13.93 -7.75 -10.13
N PHE A 19 -14.67 -8.67 -10.73
CA PHE A 19 -14.13 -9.81 -11.47
C PHE A 19 -14.16 -9.58 -13.00
N THR A 20 -14.31 -8.32 -13.45
CA THR A 20 -14.54 -8.03 -14.88
C THR A 20 -13.29 -8.14 -15.74
N ASP A 21 -12.09 -8.06 -15.15
CA ASP A 21 -10.81 -8.17 -15.86
C ASP A 21 -9.76 -8.95 -15.07
N ASP A 22 -9.56 -10.22 -15.44
CA ASP A 22 -8.55 -11.09 -14.81
C ASP A 22 -7.12 -10.77 -15.22
N ALA A 23 -6.92 -10.13 -16.38
CA ALA A 23 -5.58 -9.75 -16.82
C ALA A 23 -5.10 -8.56 -15.99
N ALA A 24 -5.95 -7.54 -15.81
CA ALA A 24 -5.67 -6.41 -14.95
C ALA A 24 -5.45 -6.81 -13.49
N TRP A 25 -6.21 -7.80 -12.99
CA TRP A 25 -5.98 -8.38 -11.66
C TRP A 25 -4.58 -8.98 -11.51
N ARG A 26 -4.13 -9.80 -12.47
CA ARG A 26 -2.78 -10.39 -12.44
C ARG A 26 -1.69 -9.32 -12.50
N THR A 27 -1.86 -8.33 -13.38
CA THR A 27 -0.92 -7.19 -13.45
C THR A 27 -0.86 -6.42 -12.14
N LEU A 28 -2.00 -6.14 -11.50
CA LEU A 28 -2.02 -5.52 -10.17
C LEU A 28 -1.21 -6.33 -9.16
N LEU A 29 -1.40 -7.66 -9.12
CA LEU A 29 -0.65 -8.52 -8.22
C LEU A 29 0.85 -8.52 -8.55
N ASP A 30 1.26 -8.40 -9.80
CA ASP A 30 2.68 -8.34 -10.15
C ASP A 30 3.32 -6.98 -9.79
N ASP A 31 2.53 -5.92 -9.72
CA ASP A 31 3.00 -4.56 -9.46
C ASP A 31 3.20 -4.22 -7.97
N ILE A 32 2.45 -4.87 -7.05
CA ILE A 32 2.46 -4.55 -5.61
C ILE A 32 3.38 -5.45 -4.78
N ASP A 33 3.88 -4.92 -3.66
CA ASP A 33 4.53 -5.73 -2.63
C ASP A 33 3.49 -6.50 -1.80
N LYS A 34 3.66 -7.82 -1.73
CA LYS A 34 2.76 -8.74 -1.00
C LYS A 34 3.26 -9.10 0.39
N SER A 35 4.39 -8.54 0.85
CA SER A 35 5.02 -8.89 2.13
C SER A 35 4.10 -8.69 3.35
N TRP A 36 3.10 -7.82 3.24
CA TRP A 36 2.10 -7.53 4.28
C TRP A 36 0.67 -7.91 3.88
N LEU A 37 0.52 -8.76 2.85
CA LEU A 37 -0.79 -9.13 2.31
C LEU A 37 -1.07 -10.62 2.36
N THR A 38 -2.34 -10.95 2.55
CA THR A 38 -2.91 -12.25 2.17
C THR A 38 -3.91 -12.05 1.05
N VAL A 39 -3.57 -12.46 -0.16
CA VAL A 39 -4.48 -12.36 -1.31
C VAL A 39 -5.59 -13.40 -1.18
N MET A 40 -6.85 -12.96 -1.19
CA MET A 40 -8.03 -13.85 -1.20
C MET A 40 -8.93 -13.50 -2.38
N ASP A 41 -8.82 -14.31 -3.42
CA ASP A 41 -9.54 -14.17 -4.68
C ASP A 41 -10.72 -15.15 -4.72
N ASP A 42 -11.79 -14.81 -4.00
CA ASP A 42 -13.03 -15.60 -3.94
C ASP A 42 -14.18 -14.86 -4.63
N PRO A 43 -14.72 -15.39 -5.76
CA PRO A 43 -15.87 -14.81 -6.46
C PRO A 43 -17.11 -14.61 -5.59
N ALA A 44 -17.22 -15.29 -4.45
CA ALA A 44 -18.32 -15.05 -3.50
C ALA A 44 -18.33 -13.61 -2.93
N HIS A 45 -17.21 -12.88 -3.03
CA HIS A 45 -17.10 -11.48 -2.61
C HIS A 45 -17.49 -10.47 -3.71
N GLU A 46 -17.87 -10.93 -4.91
CA GLU A 46 -18.22 -10.05 -6.02
C GLU A 46 -19.30 -9.03 -5.63
N GLY A 47 -19.02 -7.75 -5.88
CA GLY A 47 -19.92 -6.64 -5.61
C GLY A 47 -20.20 -6.33 -4.13
N PHE A 48 -19.46 -6.92 -3.18
CA PHE A 48 -19.63 -6.59 -1.77
C PHE A 48 -19.18 -5.17 -1.45
N SER A 49 -19.91 -4.48 -0.57
CA SER A 49 -19.50 -3.17 -0.05
C SER A 49 -18.40 -3.31 1.01
N PRO A 50 -17.64 -2.23 1.29
CA PRO A 50 -16.67 -2.21 2.37
C PRO A 50 -17.25 -2.67 3.71
N ASP A 51 -18.42 -2.17 4.10
CA ASP A 51 -19.10 -2.57 5.34
C ASP A 51 -19.39 -4.08 5.39
N ARG A 52 -19.77 -4.66 4.24
CA ARG A 52 -20.07 -6.08 4.16
C ARG A 52 -18.81 -6.93 4.26
N LEU A 53 -17.71 -6.50 3.66
CA LEU A 53 -16.43 -7.20 3.76
C LEU A 53 -15.84 -7.07 5.16
N LEU A 54 -15.98 -5.90 5.80
CA LEU A 54 -15.57 -5.67 7.18
C LEU A 54 -16.30 -6.61 8.14
N ALA A 55 -17.59 -6.89 7.90
CA ALA A 55 -18.34 -7.87 8.68
C ALA A 55 -17.86 -9.33 8.53
N LEU A 56 -16.99 -9.62 7.55
CA LEU A 56 -16.34 -10.93 7.40
C LEU A 56 -15.04 -11.02 8.18
N VAL A 57 -14.48 -9.90 8.64
CA VAL A 57 -13.23 -9.87 9.40
C VAL A 57 -13.44 -10.59 10.74
N PRO A 58 -12.63 -11.62 11.07
CA PRO A 58 -12.72 -12.30 12.36
C PRO A 58 -12.42 -11.34 13.53
N ASP A 59 -13.20 -11.46 14.60
CA ASP A 59 -12.93 -10.77 15.85
C ASP A 59 -11.51 -11.06 16.35
N GLY A 60 -10.79 -10.02 16.79
CA GLY A 60 -9.42 -10.16 17.29
C GLY A 60 -8.34 -10.31 16.22
N SER A 61 -8.66 -9.98 14.96
CA SER A 61 -7.66 -9.86 13.88
C SER A 61 -6.58 -8.82 14.23
N TRP A 62 -5.33 -9.12 13.90
CA TRP A 62 -4.16 -8.30 14.27
C TRP A 62 -3.74 -7.28 13.20
N TYR A 63 -4.15 -7.50 11.96
CA TYR A 63 -3.84 -6.61 10.85
C TYR A 63 -4.63 -5.28 10.96
N PRO A 64 -4.02 -4.15 10.56
CA PRO A 64 -4.64 -2.84 10.75
C PRO A 64 -5.75 -2.54 9.73
N VAL A 65 -5.70 -3.18 8.56
CA VAL A 65 -6.58 -2.85 7.44
C VAL A 65 -7.02 -4.08 6.65
N LEU A 66 -8.19 -3.95 6.06
CA LEU A 66 -8.66 -4.78 4.95
C LEU A 66 -8.42 -4.01 3.65
N VAL A 67 -7.84 -4.66 2.64
CA VAL A 67 -7.59 -4.06 1.33
C VAL A 67 -8.59 -4.60 0.31
N VAL A 68 -9.18 -3.71 -0.48
CA VAL A 68 -10.18 -4.05 -1.49
C VAL A 68 -9.74 -3.60 -2.88
N ALA A 69 -9.68 -4.55 -3.80
CA ALA A 69 -9.62 -4.33 -5.24
C ALA A 69 -11.04 -4.34 -5.80
N ASP A 70 -11.58 -3.15 -6.02
CA ASP A 70 -12.95 -2.95 -6.49
C ASP A 70 -13.00 -2.46 -7.93
N ARG A 71 -14.20 -2.06 -8.37
CA ARG A 71 -14.40 -1.57 -9.73
C ARG A 71 -13.52 -0.37 -10.06
N ASP A 72 -13.30 0.54 -9.12
CA ASP A 72 -12.51 1.74 -9.39
C ASP A 72 -11.02 1.42 -9.47
N THR A 73 -10.56 0.32 -8.85
CA THR A 73 -9.20 -0.21 -9.06
C THR A 73 -8.93 -0.50 -10.54
N PHE A 74 -9.90 -1.04 -11.29
CA PHE A 74 -9.70 -1.46 -12.68
C PHE A 74 -10.22 -0.46 -13.72
N ARG A 75 -11.15 0.43 -13.33
CA ARG A 75 -11.76 1.41 -14.25
C ARG A 75 -11.31 2.86 -14.03
N GLY A 76 -10.63 3.14 -12.92
CA GLY A 76 -10.11 4.47 -12.63
C GLY A 76 -9.01 4.89 -13.62
N GLU A 77 -8.87 6.19 -13.82
CA GLU A 77 -7.75 6.75 -14.60
C GLU A 77 -6.40 6.45 -13.94
N GLU A 78 -6.38 6.42 -12.61
CA GLU A 78 -5.27 5.97 -11.78
C GLU A 78 -5.68 4.70 -11.04
N ARG A 79 -4.82 3.68 -11.06
CA ARG A 79 -5.06 2.44 -10.32
C ARG A 79 -4.90 2.71 -8.82
N THR A 80 -5.95 2.44 -8.06
CA THR A 80 -5.96 2.61 -6.61
C THR A 80 -6.50 1.38 -5.91
N LEU A 81 -6.05 1.15 -4.69
CA LEU A 81 -6.65 0.17 -3.77
C LEU A 81 -7.34 0.89 -2.63
N LEU A 82 -8.51 0.38 -2.21
CA LEU A 82 -9.23 0.91 -1.06
C LEU A 82 -8.70 0.23 0.21
N LEU A 83 -8.27 1.04 1.18
CA LEU A 83 -7.93 0.57 2.52
C LEU A 83 -9.12 0.85 3.43
N VAL A 84 -9.53 -0.17 4.17
CA VAL A 84 -10.61 -0.12 5.15
C VAL A 84 -10.00 -0.36 6.52
N ASP A 85 -10.18 0.59 7.44
CA ASP A 85 -9.74 0.46 8.83
C ASP A 85 -10.44 -0.73 9.48
N VAL A 86 -9.67 -1.59 10.13
CA VAL A 86 -10.15 -2.77 10.87
C VAL A 86 -9.95 -2.59 12.38
N ARG A 87 -9.06 -1.69 12.80
CA ARG A 87 -8.49 -1.72 14.15
C ARG A 87 -8.79 -0.47 14.96
N GLU A 88 -8.59 0.73 14.40
CA GLU A 88 -8.68 1.98 15.17
C GLU A 88 -10.13 2.44 15.27
N GLU A 89 -10.76 2.75 14.14
CA GLU A 89 -12.20 2.97 14.03
C GLU A 89 -12.71 2.21 12.79
N PRO A 90 -13.20 0.96 12.98
CA PRO A 90 -13.52 0.08 11.87
C PRO A 90 -14.51 0.69 10.87
N GLY A 91 -14.20 0.58 9.58
CA GLY A 91 -15.05 1.04 8.47
C GLY A 91 -14.68 2.41 7.90
N ARG A 92 -13.76 3.16 8.51
CA ARG A 92 -13.15 4.33 7.85
C ARG A 92 -12.37 3.86 6.62
N THR A 93 -12.36 4.68 5.57
CA THR A 93 -11.70 4.31 4.31
C THR A 93 -10.90 5.45 3.71
N PHE A 94 -9.84 5.11 2.99
CA PHE A 94 -9.19 5.97 2.01
C PHE A 94 -8.63 5.12 0.85
N ARG A 95 -8.32 5.74 -0.28
CA ARG A 95 -7.68 5.07 -1.41
C ARG A 95 -6.19 5.36 -1.45
N ALA A 96 -5.37 4.40 -1.84
CA ALA A 96 -3.95 4.62 -2.10
C ALA A 96 -3.59 4.31 -3.55
N ALA A 97 -2.80 5.18 -4.17
CA ALA A 97 -2.32 4.99 -5.53
C ALA A 97 -1.31 3.84 -5.62
N VAL A 98 -1.50 2.94 -6.60
CA VAL A 98 -0.66 1.77 -6.83
C VAL A 98 0.46 2.10 -7.82
N PRO A 99 1.69 1.55 -7.64
CA PRO A 99 2.10 0.68 -6.54
C PRO A 99 2.64 1.43 -5.31
N ASP A 100 3.42 2.49 -5.53
CA ASP A 100 4.32 3.00 -4.51
C ASP A 100 3.62 3.60 -3.27
N ALA A 101 2.53 4.34 -3.45
CA ALA A 101 1.82 4.95 -2.34
C ALA A 101 1.08 3.90 -1.52
N PHE A 102 0.51 2.90 -2.18
CA PHE A 102 -0.10 1.75 -1.53
C PHE A 102 0.92 0.94 -0.72
N ASP A 103 2.04 0.55 -1.32
CA ASP A 103 3.07 -0.26 -0.64
C ASP A 103 3.62 0.49 0.58
N SER A 104 3.88 1.80 0.44
CA SER A 104 4.32 2.65 1.55
C SER A 104 3.26 2.76 2.65
N ALA A 105 1.99 2.94 2.30
CA ALA A 105 0.92 3.10 3.28
C ALA A 105 0.70 1.81 4.07
N LEU A 106 0.60 0.68 3.36
CA LEU A 106 0.40 -0.63 3.95
C LEU A 106 1.55 -1.01 4.87
N GLY A 107 2.79 -0.82 4.43
CA GLY A 107 3.97 -1.10 5.25
C GLY A 107 4.00 -0.27 6.53
N ASN A 108 3.73 1.04 6.44
CA ASN A 108 3.67 1.92 7.61
C ASN A 108 2.59 1.51 8.61
N LEU A 109 1.41 1.15 8.13
CA LEU A 109 0.31 0.69 8.97
C LEU A 109 0.64 -0.67 9.62
N ALA A 110 1.21 -1.59 8.87
CA ALA A 110 1.52 -2.94 9.34
C ALA A 110 2.56 -2.97 10.47
N ILE A 111 3.47 -1.99 10.51
CA ILE A 111 4.51 -1.87 11.55
C ILE A 111 4.21 -0.78 12.59
N ASP A 112 3.01 -0.20 12.58
CA ASP A 112 2.59 0.89 13.47
C ASP A 112 3.50 2.14 13.41
N ASN A 113 4.15 2.38 12.26
CA ASN A 113 4.95 3.59 12.06
C ASN A 113 4.08 4.82 11.82
N GLN A 114 2.89 4.64 11.24
CA GLN A 114 1.87 5.67 11.08
C GLN A 114 0.49 5.05 11.25
N THR A 115 -0.43 5.78 11.88
CA THR A 115 -1.81 5.31 12.16
C THR A 115 -2.75 5.56 10.98
N PHE A 116 -3.92 4.92 11.00
CA PHE A 116 -4.96 5.20 10.00
C PHE A 116 -5.47 6.63 10.14
N ASP A 117 -5.66 7.10 11.38
CA ASP A 117 -6.08 8.47 11.69
C ASP A 117 -5.10 9.52 11.13
N ASP A 118 -3.78 9.27 11.23
CA ASP A 118 -2.77 10.16 10.66
C ASP A 118 -2.97 10.40 9.16
N TYR A 119 -3.34 9.37 8.37
CA TYR A 119 -3.61 9.57 6.94
C TYR A 119 -4.84 10.43 6.70
N LEU A 120 -5.90 10.25 7.48
CA LEU A 120 -7.14 11.02 7.35
C LEU A 120 -6.98 12.47 7.81
N ALA A 121 -6.22 12.72 8.88
CA ALA A 121 -6.13 14.02 9.54
C ALA A 121 -4.99 14.92 9.02
N SER A 122 -3.92 14.33 8.47
CA SER A 122 -2.70 15.08 8.10
C SER A 122 -2.82 15.93 6.83
N GLY A 123 -3.93 15.85 6.10
CA GLY A 123 -4.04 16.44 4.76
C GLY A 123 -3.19 15.72 3.71
N SER A 124 -2.79 14.47 3.99
CA SER A 124 -2.02 13.62 3.06
C SER A 124 -2.86 13.10 1.88
N LEU A 125 -4.18 13.13 2.01
CA LEU A 125 -5.11 12.74 0.95
C LEU A 125 -5.32 13.92 0.00
N GLY A 126 -5.39 13.62 -1.31
CA GLY A 126 -5.88 14.59 -2.28
C GLY A 126 -7.34 14.97 -2.04
N GLU A 127 -7.84 15.98 -2.76
CA GLU A 127 -9.26 16.37 -2.74
C GLU A 127 -10.19 15.22 -3.17
N ASP A 128 -9.65 14.24 -3.88
CA ASP A 128 -10.31 13.01 -4.32
C ASP A 128 -10.25 11.87 -3.29
N GLY A 129 -9.66 12.11 -2.10
CA GLY A 129 -9.51 11.10 -1.05
C GLY A 129 -8.44 10.05 -1.33
N VAL A 130 -7.58 10.27 -2.33
CA VAL A 130 -6.50 9.34 -2.70
C VAL A 130 -5.18 9.80 -2.08
N TYR A 131 -4.56 8.90 -1.32
CA TYR A 131 -3.19 9.03 -0.85
C TYR A 131 -2.21 8.80 -2.01
N ARG A 132 -1.31 9.77 -2.20
CA ARG A 132 -0.23 9.72 -3.18
C ARG A 132 1.07 10.11 -2.51
N LEU A 133 2.16 9.45 -2.90
CA LEU A 133 3.48 9.91 -2.50
C LEU A 133 3.74 11.29 -3.09
N HIS A 134 4.37 12.15 -2.29
CA HIS A 134 4.86 13.44 -2.76
C HIS A 134 5.72 13.29 -4.02
N GLU A 135 5.62 14.26 -4.93
CA GLU A 135 6.34 14.28 -6.21
C GLU A 135 7.84 14.01 -6.04
N ARG A 136 8.50 14.64 -5.05
CA ARG A 136 9.92 14.42 -4.76
C ARG A 136 10.27 12.95 -4.48
N HIS A 137 9.37 12.24 -3.80
CA HIS A 137 9.56 10.84 -3.44
C HIS A 137 9.35 9.97 -4.68
N ARG A 138 8.31 10.24 -5.48
CA ARG A 138 8.08 9.54 -6.75
C ARG A 138 9.25 9.70 -7.71
N GLN A 139 9.80 10.91 -7.84
CA GLN A 139 10.98 11.17 -8.66
C GLN A 139 12.21 10.39 -8.18
N ALA A 140 12.43 10.33 -6.85
CA ALA A 140 13.52 9.56 -6.28
C ALA A 140 13.38 8.05 -6.55
N LEU A 141 12.18 7.48 -6.38
CA LEU A 141 11.91 6.07 -6.69
C LEU A 141 12.10 5.77 -8.18
N ALA A 142 11.61 6.64 -9.06
CA ALA A 142 11.81 6.49 -10.50
C ALA A 142 13.30 6.51 -10.88
N ALA A 143 14.09 7.40 -10.28
CA ALA A 143 15.54 7.45 -10.49
C ALA A 143 16.25 6.19 -9.99
N LEU A 144 15.87 5.65 -8.83
CA LEU A 144 16.43 4.41 -8.29
C LEU A 144 16.11 3.20 -9.18
N ARG A 145 14.87 3.09 -9.67
CA ARG A 145 14.45 2.04 -10.60
C ARG A 145 15.18 2.15 -11.94
N GLY A 146 15.32 3.35 -12.49
CA GLY A 146 16.08 3.59 -13.72
C GLY A 146 17.57 3.29 -13.58
N ALA A 147 18.15 3.48 -12.39
CA ALA A 147 19.54 3.11 -12.11
C ALA A 147 19.75 1.61 -11.86
N ALA A 148 18.69 0.87 -11.55
CA ALA A 148 18.72 -0.59 -11.36
C ALA A 148 18.52 -1.38 -12.66
N ASP A 149 18.19 -0.71 -13.78
CA ASP A 149 18.18 -1.31 -15.12
C ASP A 149 19.63 -1.54 -15.60
N PRO A 150 20.09 -2.80 -15.78
CA PRO A 150 21.49 -3.14 -16.02
C PRO A 150 22.07 -2.64 -17.35
N GLN A 151 21.29 -1.95 -18.20
CA GLN A 151 21.81 -1.29 -19.40
C GLN A 151 22.35 0.14 -19.16
N GLY A 152 22.08 0.72 -17.98
CA GLY A 152 22.60 2.03 -17.59
C GLY A 152 23.57 1.92 -16.41
N ALA A 153 24.87 2.06 -16.65
CA ALA A 153 25.83 2.13 -15.55
C ALA A 153 25.44 3.28 -14.59
N PRO A 154 25.33 3.06 -13.27
CA PRO A 154 25.01 4.14 -12.36
C PRO A 154 26.19 5.10 -12.27
N ALA A 155 25.96 6.35 -12.64
CA ALA A 155 26.88 7.44 -12.35
C ALA A 155 26.78 7.79 -10.86
N PHE A 156 27.46 7.01 -10.01
CA PHE A 156 27.77 7.47 -8.67
C PHE A 156 28.75 8.65 -8.80
N ALA A 157 28.20 9.86 -8.80
CA ALA A 157 29.00 11.07 -8.63
C ALA A 157 29.72 10.94 -7.29
N SER A 158 31.01 10.64 -7.35
CA SER A 158 31.86 10.48 -6.17
C SER A 158 32.00 11.85 -5.51
N VAL A 159 31.13 12.17 -4.56
CA VAL A 159 31.38 13.28 -3.64
C VAL A 159 32.56 12.85 -2.77
N ARG A 160 33.77 13.24 -3.18
CA ARG A 160 34.96 13.17 -2.32
C ARG A 160 34.82 14.21 -1.20
N GLY A 161 33.95 13.92 -0.24
CA GLY A 161 33.96 14.59 1.06
C GLY A 161 35.20 14.13 1.82
N ARG A 162 36.19 15.03 1.95
CA ARG A 162 37.35 14.81 2.82
C ARG A 162 36.85 14.75 4.27
N VAL A 163 36.78 13.56 4.87
CA VAL A 163 36.60 13.40 6.31
C VAL A 163 37.85 13.94 7.01
N PRO A 164 37.79 15.00 7.82
CA PRO A 164 38.92 15.42 8.63
C PRO A 164 39.11 14.41 9.78
N GLY A 165 40.25 13.72 9.79
CA GLY A 165 40.63 12.85 10.91
C GLY A 165 40.93 13.66 12.17
N PRO A 166 40.82 13.05 13.38
CA PRO A 166 41.05 13.75 14.63
C PRO A 166 42.50 14.20 14.74
N GLY A 167 42.69 15.51 14.98
CA GLY A 167 43.98 16.16 15.06
C GLY A 167 44.80 15.65 16.24
N ASN A 168 46.04 15.23 15.97
CA ASN A 168 47.03 14.95 17.00
C ASN A 168 47.81 16.24 17.27
N GLN A 169 47.60 16.85 18.44
CA GLN A 169 48.42 17.98 18.90
C GLN A 169 49.71 17.45 19.56
N PRO A 170 50.90 17.92 19.18
CA PRO A 170 52.12 17.62 19.93
C PRO A 170 52.22 18.50 21.19
N ARG A 171 52.69 17.91 22.29
CA ARG A 171 53.33 18.64 23.39
C ARG A 171 54.79 18.91 23.04
#